data_AF-A0A510Y918-F1
#
_entry.id   AF-A0A510Y918-F1
#
_cell.length_a   1.000
_cell.length_b   1.000
_cell.length_c   1.000
_cell.angle_alpha   90.00
_cell.angle_beta   90.00
_cell.angle_gamma   90.00
#
_symmetry.space_group_name_H-M   'P 1'
#
loop_
_entity.id
_entity.type
_entity.pdbx_description
1 polymer ?
#
loop_
_entity_poly.entity_id
_entity_poly.type
_entity_poly.pdbx_seq_one_letter_code
_entity_poly.pdbx_strand_id
1 'polypeptide(L)'
;MQDGFTIHYKYLVVCPGLQFDRHNIGGLEENPGKNGVCSNYSYEHVQYTGECIRDFQSGNAVFSYLQSAIKCGGAPQKIMYLAEEAFQKQGVRGQSNVSFYSANADMFSVEKYTKVLNQIIEDRGIVCAFPTEFNSY
;
A
#
# COMPACT_ATOMS: atom_id res chain seq x y z
N MET A 1 2.23 28.15 6.13
CA MET A 1 1.70 29.47 5.73
C MET A 1 2.86 30.20 5.05
N GLN A 2 2.76 30.47 3.75
CA GLN A 2 3.88 31.02 2.98
C GLN A 2 3.99 32.55 3.02
N ASP A 3 2.99 33.26 3.58
CA ASP A 3 2.93 34.72 3.49
C ASP A 3 3.17 35.47 4.83
N GLY A 4 3.72 34.81 5.85
CA GLY A 4 4.14 35.50 7.10
C GLY A 4 3.03 36.12 7.96
N PHE A 5 1.75 35.91 7.62
CA PHE A 5 0.63 36.44 8.40
C PHE A 5 0.53 35.80 9.79
N THR A 6 0.36 36.64 10.81
CA THR A 6 0.05 36.22 12.18
C THR A 6 -1.46 36.30 12.39
N ILE A 7 -2.08 35.20 12.78
CA ILE A 7 -3.52 35.12 13.08
C ILE A 7 -3.69 34.81 14.56
N HIS A 8 -4.37 35.69 15.30
CA HIS A 8 -4.68 35.47 16.72
C HIS A 8 -6.02 34.74 16.87
N TYR A 9 -6.08 33.83 17.83
CA TYR A 9 -7.27 33.05 18.14
C TYR A 9 -7.46 32.96 19.66
N LYS A 10 -8.73 32.93 20.10
CA LYS A 10 -9.05 32.62 21.50
C LYS A 10 -8.93 31.11 21.76
N TYR A 11 -9.27 30.30 20.76
CA TYR A 11 -9.11 28.85 20.73
C TYR A 11 -8.80 28.40 19.30
N LEU A 12 -7.87 27.45 19.14
CA LEU A 12 -7.50 26.86 17.86
C LEU A 12 -7.61 25.34 17.96
N VAL A 13 -8.32 24.74 17.00
CA VAL A 13 -8.36 23.28 16.80
C VAL A 13 -7.57 22.98 15.54
N VAL A 14 -6.56 22.12 15.65
CA VAL A 14 -5.59 21.83 14.58
C VAL A 14 -5.88 20.44 14.00
N CYS A 15 -6.25 20.37 12.73
CA CYS A 15 -6.56 19.12 12.01
C CYS A 15 -5.91 19.05 10.61
N PRO A 16 -4.58 19.23 10.46
CA PRO A 16 -3.90 19.36 9.16
C PRO A 16 -3.80 18.02 8.39
N GLY A 17 -4.16 16.89 9.00
CA GLY A 17 -4.03 15.57 8.40
C GLY A 17 -2.61 15.00 8.52
N LEU A 18 -2.28 14.05 7.63
CA LEU A 18 -0.98 13.40 7.54
C LEU A 18 -0.28 13.79 6.24
N GLN A 19 1.03 13.96 6.31
CA GLN A 19 1.89 14.17 5.15
C GLN A 19 2.44 12.82 4.67
N PHE A 20 2.42 12.62 3.36
CA PHE A 20 3.03 11.46 2.72
C PHE A 20 4.45 11.81 2.29
N ASP A 21 5.45 11.24 2.95
CA ASP A 21 6.86 11.48 2.65
C ASP A 21 7.38 10.44 1.66
N ARG A 22 7.54 10.85 0.40
CA ARG A 22 8.03 10.00 -0.71
C ARG A 22 9.54 10.02 -0.85
N HIS A 23 10.21 10.99 -0.24
CA HIS A 23 11.64 11.24 -0.41
C HIS A 23 12.51 10.17 0.27
N ASN A 24 11.96 9.47 1.27
CA ASN A 24 12.67 8.42 2.01
C ASN A 24 12.67 7.05 1.31
N ILE A 25 12.15 6.95 0.09
CA ILE A 25 12.10 5.69 -0.67
C ILE A 25 12.80 5.89 -2.01
N GLY A 26 13.98 5.28 -2.16
CA GLY A 26 14.76 5.33 -3.38
C GLY A 26 13.92 4.95 -4.61
N GLY A 27 14.05 5.69 -5.71
CA GLY A 27 13.36 5.40 -6.97
C GLY A 27 11.85 5.64 -7.01
N LEU A 28 11.18 5.91 -5.87
CA LEU A 28 9.74 6.18 -5.84
C LEU A 28 9.39 7.59 -6.34
N GLU A 29 10.28 8.57 -6.12
CA GLU A 29 10.12 9.93 -6.65
C GLU A 29 10.11 9.98 -8.18
N GLU A 30 10.90 9.12 -8.82
CA GLU A 30 11.05 9.14 -10.27
C GLU A 30 9.98 8.35 -11.00
N ASN A 31 9.25 7.45 -10.32
CA ASN A 31 8.31 6.52 -10.94
C ASN A 31 6.85 6.60 -10.44
N PRO A 32 6.30 7.75 -10.02
CA PRO A 32 4.92 7.77 -9.56
C PRO A 32 3.97 7.60 -10.76
N GLY A 33 3.20 6.51 -10.78
CA GLY A 33 2.18 6.32 -11.82
C GLY A 33 2.71 5.79 -13.16
N LYS A 34 3.92 5.19 -13.18
CA LYS A 34 4.51 4.59 -14.39
C LYS A 34 5.35 3.36 -14.03
N ASN A 35 5.73 2.57 -15.04
CA ASN A 35 6.60 1.39 -14.89
C ASN A 35 6.07 0.34 -13.87
N GLY A 36 4.75 0.25 -13.71
CA GLY A 36 4.12 -0.67 -12.74
C GLY A 36 4.20 -0.21 -11.28
N VAL A 37 4.73 0.99 -11.01
CA VAL A 37 4.83 1.56 -9.67
C VAL A 37 3.63 2.48 -9.40
N CYS A 38 2.78 2.08 -8.46
CA CYS A 38 1.53 2.77 -8.15
C CYS A 38 1.35 2.96 -6.62
N SER A 39 0.47 3.90 -6.23
CA SER A 39 0.11 4.12 -4.83
C SER A 39 -1.31 4.66 -4.69
N ASN A 40 -2.14 3.96 -3.92
CA ASN A 40 -3.50 4.39 -3.58
C ASN A 40 -3.54 5.57 -2.59
N TYR A 41 -2.38 5.98 -2.08
CA TYR A 41 -2.27 7.15 -1.20
C TYR A 41 -1.98 8.44 -1.97
N SER A 42 -1.67 8.36 -3.27
CA SER A 42 -1.53 9.52 -4.14
C SER A 42 -2.85 9.79 -4.87
N TYR A 43 -3.45 10.96 -4.61
CA TYR A 43 -4.65 11.39 -5.33
C TYR A 43 -4.41 11.47 -6.85
N GLU A 44 -3.25 11.96 -7.26
CA GLU A 44 -2.89 12.18 -8.67
C GLU A 44 -2.71 10.86 -9.44
N HIS A 45 -2.28 9.79 -8.78
CA HIS A 45 -1.91 8.54 -9.46
C HIS A 45 -2.76 7.32 -9.08
N VAL A 46 -3.80 7.50 -8.24
CA VAL A 46 -4.62 6.37 -7.77
C VAL A 46 -5.28 5.58 -8.93
N GLN A 47 -5.62 6.26 -10.03
CA GLN A 47 -6.20 5.62 -11.21
C GLN A 47 -5.24 4.62 -11.85
N TYR A 48 -3.92 4.88 -11.80
CA TYR A 48 -2.90 4.02 -12.37
C TYR A 48 -2.86 2.64 -11.70
N THR A 49 -3.21 2.53 -10.42
CA THR A 49 -3.32 1.21 -9.75
C THR A 49 -4.34 0.32 -10.44
N GLY A 50 -5.48 0.88 -10.86
CA GLY A 50 -6.52 0.13 -11.58
C GLY A 50 -6.06 -0.31 -12.96
N GLU A 51 -5.28 0.52 -13.64
CA GLU A 51 -4.65 0.19 -14.93
C GLU A 51 -3.64 -0.94 -14.77
N CYS A 52 -2.74 -0.84 -13.79
CA CYS A 52 -1.77 -1.90 -13.49
C CYS A 52 -2.45 -3.24 -13.23
N ILE A 53 -3.54 -3.26 -12.45
CA ILE A 53 -4.26 -4.51 -12.13
C ILE A 53 -4.98 -5.07 -13.36
N ARG A 54 -5.57 -4.21 -14.19
CA ARG A 54 -6.31 -4.63 -15.40
C ARG A 54 -5.37 -5.18 -16.47
N ASP A 55 -4.21 -4.56 -16.63
CA ASP A 55 -3.30 -4.84 -17.74
C ASP A 55 -2.24 -5.90 -17.35
N PHE A 56 -2.19 -6.32 -16.08
CA PHE A 56 -1.29 -7.37 -15.58
C PHE A 56 -1.53 -8.72 -16.27
N GLN A 57 -0.46 -9.33 -16.79
CA GLN A 57 -0.53 -10.61 -17.52
C GLN A 57 0.17 -11.76 -16.79
N SER A 58 1.30 -11.49 -16.14
CA SER A 58 2.10 -12.47 -15.39
C SER A 58 3.21 -11.79 -14.61
N GLY A 59 3.90 -12.53 -13.74
CA GLY A 59 5.09 -12.07 -13.02
C GLY A 59 4.80 -11.73 -11.56
N ASN A 60 5.51 -10.74 -11.01
CA ASN A 60 5.46 -10.41 -9.59
C ASN A 60 4.55 -9.20 -9.33
N ALA A 61 3.53 -9.39 -8.49
CA ALA A 61 2.71 -8.32 -7.96
C ALA A 61 3.09 -8.10 -6.49
N VAL A 62 3.82 -7.01 -6.23
CA VAL A 62 4.41 -6.70 -4.92
C VAL A 62 3.62 -5.59 -4.24
N PHE A 63 3.19 -5.85 -3.01
CA PHE A 63 2.48 -4.89 -2.16
C PHE A 63 3.31 -4.61 -0.91
N SER A 64 3.31 -3.37 -0.42
CA SER A 64 4.14 -2.99 0.72
C SER A 64 3.39 -2.17 1.77
N TYR A 65 3.79 -2.35 3.03
CA TYR A 65 3.40 -1.54 4.17
C TYR A 65 4.67 -1.02 4.86
N LEU A 66 4.80 0.31 4.95
CA LEU A 66 5.98 0.98 5.47
C LEU A 66 5.84 1.31 6.95
N GLN A 67 6.98 1.43 7.65
CA GLN A 67 7.05 1.77 9.08
C GLN A 67 6.86 3.28 9.34
N SER A 68 5.80 3.87 8.81
CA SER A 68 5.45 5.27 9.06
C SER A 68 4.01 5.42 9.54
N ALA A 69 3.69 6.58 10.13
CA ALA A 69 2.32 6.89 10.52
C ALA A 69 1.43 6.94 9.26
N ILE A 70 0.66 5.89 9.04
CA ILE A 70 -0.20 5.74 7.87
C ILE A 70 -1.67 5.94 8.26
N LYS A 71 -2.42 6.67 7.43
CA LYS A 71 -3.89 6.64 7.53
C LYS A 71 -4.38 5.28 7.08
N CYS A 72 -5.26 4.64 7.86
CA CYS A 72 -5.90 3.37 7.50
C CYS A 72 -4.89 2.23 7.21
N GLY A 73 -4.23 1.69 8.25
CA GLY A 73 -3.22 0.64 8.08
C GLY A 73 -3.68 -0.66 7.40
N GLY A 74 -5.00 -0.88 7.27
CA GLY A 74 -5.54 -2.00 6.49
C GLY A 74 -5.59 -1.76 4.97
N ALA A 75 -5.39 -0.54 4.47
CA ALA A 75 -5.53 -0.28 3.03
C ALA A 75 -4.48 -0.99 2.12
N PRO A 76 -3.20 -1.14 2.52
CA PRO A 76 -2.21 -1.85 1.70
C PRO A 76 -2.56 -3.32 1.46
N GLN A 77 -3.05 -4.03 2.48
CA GLN A 77 -3.53 -5.42 2.33
C GLN A 77 -4.86 -5.50 1.55
N LYS A 78 -5.74 -4.50 1.66
CA LYS A 78 -7.01 -4.49 0.91
C LYS A 78 -6.78 -4.49 -0.60
N ILE A 79 -5.89 -3.64 -1.10
CA ILE A 79 -5.62 -3.59 -2.55
C ILE A 79 -4.94 -4.86 -3.03
N MET A 80 -4.09 -5.49 -2.21
CA MET A 80 -3.53 -6.82 -2.50
C MET A 80 -4.63 -7.86 -2.70
N TYR A 81 -5.59 -7.97 -1.78
CA TYR A 81 -6.70 -8.93 -1.92
C TYR A 81 -7.55 -8.68 -3.17
N LEU A 82 -7.80 -7.40 -3.51
CA LEU A 82 -8.57 -7.03 -4.70
C LEU A 82 -7.81 -7.33 -6.00
N ALA A 83 -6.50 -7.07 -6.04
CA ALA A 83 -5.66 -7.39 -7.18
C ALA A 83 -5.57 -8.90 -7.39
N GLU A 84 -5.35 -9.67 -6.33
CA GLU A 84 -5.30 -11.13 -6.38
C GLU A 84 -6.61 -11.73 -6.91
N GLU A 85 -7.75 -11.24 -6.44
CA GLU A 85 -9.06 -11.65 -6.96
C GLU A 85 -9.26 -11.25 -8.42
N ALA A 86 -8.77 -10.06 -8.83
CA ALA A 86 -8.81 -9.65 -10.23
C ALA A 86 -7.96 -10.58 -11.11
N PHE A 87 -6.77 -11.00 -10.66
CA PHE A 87 -5.92 -11.94 -11.38
C PHE A 87 -6.57 -13.31 -11.53
N GLN A 88 -7.34 -13.76 -10.52
CA GLN A 88 -8.15 -14.97 -10.64
C GLN A 88 -9.21 -14.81 -11.73
N LYS A 89 -9.99 -13.72 -11.70
CA LYS A 89 -11.05 -13.44 -12.68
C LYS A 89 -10.55 -13.29 -14.11
N GLN A 90 -9.33 -12.78 -14.27
CA GLN A 90 -8.66 -12.64 -15.57
C GLN A 90 -8.01 -13.95 -16.06
N GLY A 91 -7.91 -14.97 -15.21
CA GLY A 91 -7.25 -16.24 -15.55
C GLY A 91 -5.72 -16.19 -15.53
N VAL A 92 -5.12 -15.11 -14.99
CA VAL A 92 -3.66 -14.91 -14.96
C VAL A 92 -3.02 -15.30 -13.62
N ARG A 93 -3.82 -15.57 -12.58
CA ARG A 93 -3.34 -15.90 -11.22
C ARG A 93 -2.33 -17.06 -11.18
N GLY A 94 -2.47 -18.07 -12.03
CA GLY A 94 -1.55 -19.21 -12.12
C GLY A 94 -0.15 -18.84 -12.62
N GLN A 95 0.00 -17.67 -13.23
CA GLN A 95 1.27 -17.10 -13.71
C GLN A 95 1.72 -15.88 -12.88
N SER A 96 1.07 -15.66 -11.73
CA SER A 96 1.27 -14.50 -10.87
C SER A 96 1.89 -14.91 -9.53
N ASN A 97 2.92 -14.19 -9.09
CA ASN A 97 3.44 -14.27 -7.74
C ASN A 97 2.98 -13.04 -6.97
N VAL A 98 2.04 -13.22 -6.04
CA VAL A 98 1.51 -12.14 -5.21
C VAL A 98 2.25 -12.15 -3.88
N SER A 99 2.89 -11.02 -3.53
CA SER A 99 3.63 -10.90 -2.28
C SER A 99 3.34 -9.60 -1.51
N PHE A 100 3.42 -9.69 -0.19
CA PHE A 100 3.18 -8.58 0.73
C PHE A 100 4.32 -8.46 1.74
N TYR A 101 4.96 -7.30 1.75
CA TYR A 101 6.04 -6.96 2.67
C TYR A 101 5.56 -5.91 3.64
N SER A 102 5.66 -6.19 4.93
CA SER A 102 5.11 -5.31 5.95
C SER A 102 6.12 -5.06 7.05
N ALA A 103 6.23 -3.80 7.44
CA ALA A 103 6.96 -3.40 8.64
C ALA A 103 6.22 -3.77 9.95
N ASN A 104 4.94 -4.17 9.88
CA ASN A 104 4.24 -4.67 11.06
C ASN A 104 4.72 -6.08 11.45
N ALA A 105 4.52 -6.44 12.71
CA ALA A 105 4.83 -7.77 13.22
C ALA A 105 3.93 -8.88 12.63
N ASP A 106 2.74 -8.54 12.16
CA ASP A 106 1.76 -9.47 11.59
C ASP A 106 0.76 -8.69 10.69
N MET A 107 -0.22 -9.39 10.12
CA MET A 107 -1.25 -8.84 9.23
C MET A 107 -2.16 -7.80 9.86
N PHE A 108 -2.42 -7.92 11.17
CA PHE A 108 -3.25 -6.98 11.90
C PHE A 108 -2.87 -6.96 13.37
N SER A 109 -3.22 -5.87 14.07
CA SER A 109 -2.88 -5.70 15.49
C SER A 109 -3.83 -6.42 16.45
N VAL A 110 -4.98 -6.88 15.96
CA VAL A 110 -6.00 -7.55 16.78
C VAL A 110 -6.06 -9.02 16.39
N GLU A 111 -5.68 -9.89 17.33
CA GLU A 111 -5.52 -11.34 17.14
C GLU A 111 -6.70 -12.01 16.43
N LYS A 112 -7.93 -11.63 16.78
CA LYS A 112 -9.15 -12.17 16.16
C LYS A 112 -9.15 -12.00 14.63
N TYR A 113 -8.70 -10.85 14.14
CA TYR A 113 -8.66 -10.57 12.70
C TYR A 113 -7.41 -11.17 12.05
N THR A 114 -6.28 -11.12 12.74
CA THR A 114 -5.02 -11.70 12.27
C THR A 114 -5.14 -13.17 11.92
N LYS A 115 -5.78 -13.98 12.78
CA LYS A 115 -6.02 -15.42 12.49
C LYS A 115 -6.78 -15.64 11.19
N VAL A 116 -7.84 -14.87 10.96
CA VAL A 116 -8.66 -14.97 9.74
C VAL A 116 -7.89 -14.50 8.51
N LEU A 117 -7.14 -13.39 8.63
CA LEU A 117 -6.35 -12.84 7.54
C LEU A 117 -5.20 -13.76 7.12
N ASN A 118 -4.56 -14.42 8.09
CA ASN A 118 -3.51 -15.40 7.81
C ASN A 118 -4.06 -16.65 7.12
N GLN A 119 -5.26 -17.13 7.51
CA GLN A 119 -5.93 -18.21 6.76
C GLN A 119 -6.22 -17.80 5.32
N ILE A 120 -6.73 -16.58 5.09
CA ILE A 120 -7.02 -16.08 3.74
C ILE A 120 -5.75 -16.03 2.88
N ILE A 121 -4.63 -15.62 3.45
CA ILE A 121 -3.33 -15.54 2.76
C ILE A 121 -2.84 -16.93 2.36
N GLU A 122 -2.96 -17.90 3.27
CA GLU A 122 -2.60 -19.30 3.02
C GLU A 122 -3.48 -19.90 1.91
N ASP A 123 -4.81 -19.75 2.03
CA ASP A 123 -5.78 -20.27 1.05
C ASP A 123 -5.57 -19.68 -0.35
N ARG A 124 -5.13 -18.42 -0.43
CA ARG A 124 -4.87 -17.71 -1.69
C ARG A 124 -3.43 -17.84 -2.19
N GLY A 125 -2.56 -18.55 -1.46
CA GLY A 125 -1.15 -18.71 -1.82
C GLY A 125 -0.41 -17.37 -1.99
N ILE A 126 -0.69 -16.41 -1.11
CA ILE A 126 -0.01 -15.11 -1.07
C ILE A 126 1.24 -15.24 -0.19
N VAL A 127 2.38 -14.75 -0.67
CA VAL A 127 3.64 -14.77 0.10
C VAL A 127 3.70 -13.53 0.99
N CYS A 128 3.86 -13.71 2.30
CA CYS A 128 4.00 -12.59 3.23
C CYS A 128 5.30 -12.64 4.03
N ALA A 129 5.87 -11.47 4.30
CA ALA A 129 7.05 -11.32 5.14
C ALA A 129 6.83 -10.24 6.22
N PHE A 130 7.09 -10.63 7.48
CA PHE A 130 6.94 -9.80 8.68
C PHE A 130 8.12 -10.02 9.65
N PRO A 131 8.68 -8.99 10.29
CA PRO A 131 8.76 -7.60 9.81
C PRO A 131 9.83 -7.50 8.71
N THR A 132 9.55 -6.75 7.65
CA THR A 132 10.54 -6.46 6.60
C THR A 132 10.36 -5.03 6.10
N GLU A 133 11.43 -4.24 6.12
CA GLU A 133 11.44 -2.92 5.48
C GLU A 133 11.68 -3.10 3.99
N PHE A 134 10.83 -2.46 3.16
CA PHE A 134 11.03 -2.43 1.73
C PHE A 134 12.06 -1.36 1.39
N ASN A 135 13.32 -1.78 1.22
CA ASN A 135 14.38 -0.93 0.67
C ASN A 135 14.54 -1.27 -0.81
N SER A 136 14.19 -0.32 -1.68
CA SER A 136 14.51 -0.36 -3.11
C SER A 136 16.03 -0.36 -3.28
N TYR A 137 16.57 -1.32 -4.02
CA TYR A 137 17.97 -1.31 -4.47
C TYR A 137 18.24 -0.18 -5.46
#